data_AF-A0A2H5X451-F1
#
_entry.id   AF-A0A2H5X451-F1
#
_cell.length_a   1.000
_cell.length_b   1.000
_cell.length_c   1.000
_cell.angle_alpha   90.00
_cell.angle_beta   90.00
_cell.angle_gamma   90.00
#
_symmetry.space_group_name_H-M   'P 1'
#
loop_
_entity.id
_entity.type
_entity.pdbx_description
1 polymer ?
#
loop_
_entity_poly.entity_id
_entity_poly.type
_entity_poly.pdbx_seq_one_letter_code
_entity_poly.pdbx_strand_id
1 'polypeptide(L)'
;MVETHGSLVQGIFGVGGERLGELKMLVDSPDQPITDELITPDLAGKVIVGGSFISGSALRKAGEMGVVGIVVGGTLDTDLVEFLGYDIGVAITGHEDIPLTLILTEGFGEIRMAQRTFNLLCTLQGRMASINGATQIRAGVIRPEVIVPRPELANEPLPRAAFEAQVLEVGSHVRIIREPYFGKLATVTALPPQLVEIPTGAMVRVLEAEMEDGRRVVVPRANVEIIAE
;
A
#
# COMPACT_ATOMS: atom_id res chain seq x y z
N MET A 1 9.39 -24.78 -7.81
CA MET A 1 8.51 -23.59 -7.75
C MET A 1 7.54 -23.84 -6.61
N VAL A 2 7.42 -22.91 -5.66
CA VAL A 2 6.45 -22.98 -4.56
C VAL A 2 5.43 -21.90 -4.84
N GLU A 3 4.14 -22.26 -4.90
CA GLU A 3 3.04 -21.35 -5.20
C GLU A 3 1.85 -21.64 -4.28
N THR A 4 1.04 -20.62 -4.00
CA THR A 4 -0.19 -20.76 -3.20
C THR A 4 -1.17 -19.66 -3.57
N HIS A 5 -2.46 -19.93 -3.40
CA HIS A 5 -3.48 -18.88 -3.45
C HIS A 5 -3.49 -18.14 -2.11
N GLY A 6 -3.68 -16.83 -2.14
CA GLY A 6 -3.61 -16.01 -0.94
C GLY A 6 -4.25 -14.65 -1.14
N SER A 7 -4.40 -13.94 -0.02
CA SER A 7 -4.75 -12.53 -0.02
C SER A 7 -3.48 -11.70 0.09
N LEU A 8 -3.40 -10.63 -0.70
CA LEU A 8 -2.31 -9.66 -0.69
C LEU A 8 -2.88 -8.28 -0.33
N VAL A 9 -2.27 -7.63 0.65
CA VAL A 9 -2.47 -6.20 0.94
C VAL A 9 -1.13 -5.51 0.81
N GLN A 10 -1.08 -4.41 0.05
CA GLN A 10 0.11 -3.59 -0.08
C GLN A 10 -0.09 -2.27 0.68
N GLY A 11 0.89 -1.91 1.50
CA GLY A 11 0.94 -0.61 2.13
C GLY A 11 1.63 0.44 1.26
N ILE A 12 1.55 1.70 1.67
CA ILE A 12 2.26 2.80 1.01
C ILE A 12 3.68 2.93 1.56
N PHE A 13 3.85 2.67 2.85
CA PHE A 13 5.12 2.82 3.56
C PHE A 13 5.24 1.82 4.70
N GLY A 14 6.45 1.35 5.00
CA GLY A 14 6.70 0.44 6.10
C GLY A 14 8.17 0.44 6.53
N VAL A 15 8.42 -0.19 7.67
CA VAL A 15 9.76 -0.40 8.24
C VAL A 15 9.83 -1.78 8.91
N GLY A 16 11.05 -2.28 9.06
CA GLY A 16 11.33 -3.60 9.59
C GLY A 16 11.20 -4.68 8.54
N GLY A 17 12.01 -5.73 8.70
CA GLY A 17 12.09 -6.83 7.74
C GLY A 17 10.86 -7.75 7.72
N GLU A 18 11.07 -8.93 7.13
CA GLU A 18 10.05 -9.97 7.07
C GLU A 18 9.77 -10.58 8.44
N ARG A 19 8.49 -10.73 8.79
CA ARG A 19 8.04 -11.39 10.03
C ARG A 19 6.79 -12.21 9.76
N LEU A 20 6.54 -13.19 10.63
CA LEU A 20 5.41 -14.10 10.55
C LEU A 20 4.61 -14.04 11.85
N GLY A 21 3.29 -13.91 11.77
CA GLY A 21 2.42 -13.93 12.95
C GLY A 21 0.94 -14.10 12.61
N GLU A 22 0.14 -14.47 13.61
CA GLU A 22 -1.31 -14.57 13.47
C GLU A 22 -1.93 -13.16 13.43
N LEU A 23 -2.82 -12.90 12.47
CA LEU A 23 -3.55 -11.64 12.36
C LEU A 23 -4.57 -11.49 13.49
N LYS A 24 -4.54 -10.33 14.15
CA LYS A 24 -5.49 -9.95 15.19
C LYS A 24 -6.00 -8.52 14.94
N MET A 25 -7.30 -8.35 14.73
CA MET A 25 -7.91 -7.03 14.73
C MET A 25 -7.95 -6.51 16.18
N LEU A 26 -7.50 -5.27 16.39
CA LEU A 26 -7.59 -4.60 17.69
C LEU A 26 -8.74 -3.61 17.80
N VAL A 27 -9.34 -3.25 16.67
CA VAL A 27 -10.42 -2.29 16.57
C VAL A 27 -11.54 -2.82 15.67
N ASP A 28 -12.73 -2.27 15.82
CA ASP A 28 -13.94 -2.73 15.11
C ASP A 28 -14.27 -1.86 13.87
N SER A 29 -13.54 -0.75 13.66
CA SER A 29 -13.76 0.18 12.55
C SER A 29 -12.45 0.71 11.96
N PRO A 30 -12.39 0.96 10.63
CA PRO A 30 -11.23 1.58 9.97
C PRO A 30 -10.89 2.99 10.46
N ASP A 31 -11.81 3.68 11.13
CA ASP A 31 -11.62 5.03 11.65
C ASP A 31 -11.00 5.05 13.07
N GLN A 32 -10.93 3.89 13.74
CA GLN A 32 -10.50 3.80 15.13
C GLN A 32 -8.97 3.71 15.25
N PRO A 33 -8.35 4.50 16.14
CA PRO A 33 -6.93 4.40 16.44
C PRO A 33 -6.64 3.21 17.37
N ILE A 34 -5.43 2.68 17.30
CA ILE A 34 -4.88 1.80 18.33
C ILE A 34 -4.44 2.67 19.50
N THR A 35 -5.02 2.45 20.68
CA THR A 35 -4.61 3.12 21.92
C THR A 35 -3.70 2.22 22.75
N ASP A 36 -2.93 2.81 23.66
CA ASP A 36 -2.02 2.09 24.55
C ASP A 36 -2.73 0.98 25.34
N GLU A 37 -3.98 1.19 25.76
CA GLU A 37 -4.77 0.24 26.55
C GLU A 37 -5.10 -1.04 25.78
N LEU A 38 -5.19 -0.95 24.45
CA LEU A 38 -5.43 -2.11 23.58
C LEU A 38 -4.20 -3.02 23.45
N ILE A 39 -3.01 -2.52 23.81
CA ILE A 39 -1.77 -3.28 23.74
C ILE A 39 -1.56 -4.06 25.04
N THR A 40 -1.79 -5.36 24.98
CA THR A 40 -1.72 -6.30 26.09
C THR A 40 -0.70 -7.42 25.85
N PRO A 41 -0.22 -8.12 26.90
CA PRO A 41 0.81 -9.16 26.76
C PRO A 41 0.42 -10.37 25.91
N ASP A 42 -0.88 -10.67 25.74
CA ASP A 42 -1.37 -11.77 24.91
C ASP A 42 -1.21 -11.52 23.39
N LEU A 43 -0.78 -10.31 23.01
CA LEU A 43 -0.47 -9.95 21.62
C LEU A 43 0.94 -10.37 21.18
N ALA A 44 1.75 -10.93 22.09
CA ALA A 44 3.07 -11.43 21.77
C ALA A 44 3.03 -12.43 20.60
N GLY A 45 3.90 -12.26 19.61
CA GLY A 45 3.96 -13.11 18.43
C GLY A 45 2.87 -12.84 17.38
N LYS A 46 1.98 -11.87 17.60
CA LYS A 46 0.89 -11.55 16.67
C LYS A 46 1.23 -10.40 15.73
N VAL A 47 0.55 -10.39 14.59
CA VAL A 47 0.46 -9.23 13.71
C VAL A 47 -0.86 -8.54 14.03
N ILE A 48 -0.79 -7.38 14.65
CA ILE A 48 -1.97 -6.61 15.04
C ILE A 48 -2.41 -5.68 13.92
N VAL A 49 -3.72 -5.52 13.76
CA VAL A 49 -4.32 -4.66 12.74
C VAL A 49 -5.17 -3.60 13.42
N GLY A 50 -4.88 -2.34 13.11
CA GLY A 50 -5.63 -1.16 13.52
C GLY A 50 -6.49 -0.58 12.40
N GLY A 51 -7.15 0.53 12.72
CA GLY A 51 -7.90 1.33 11.75
C GLY A 51 -7.06 2.50 11.26
N SER A 52 -7.22 3.66 11.89
CA SER A 52 -6.73 4.94 11.37
C SER A 52 -5.31 5.29 11.79
N PHE A 53 -4.93 4.98 13.02
CA PHE A 53 -3.72 5.56 13.60
C PHE A 53 -3.13 4.71 14.73
N ILE A 54 -1.81 4.82 14.91
CA ILE A 54 -1.09 4.38 16.11
C ILE A 54 -0.13 5.47 16.56
N SER A 55 -0.13 5.78 17.86
CA SER A 55 0.82 6.71 18.47
C SER A 55 2.19 6.07 18.68
N GLY A 56 3.23 6.89 18.82
CA GLY A 56 4.57 6.43 19.18
C GLY A 56 4.63 5.69 20.53
N SER A 57 3.78 6.05 21.49
CA SER A 57 3.66 5.33 22.77
C SER A 57 3.14 3.91 22.58
N ALA A 58 2.03 3.74 21.84
CA ALA A 58 1.44 2.45 21.54
C ALA A 58 2.38 1.58 20.70
N LEU A 59 3.07 2.19 19.72
CA LEU A 59 4.07 1.52 18.88
C LEU A 59 5.23 0.95 19.71
N ARG A 60 5.81 1.76 20.62
CA ARG A 60 6.87 1.29 21.54
C ARG A 60 6.37 0.18 22.45
N LYS A 61 5.20 0.38 23.07
CA LYS A 61 4.58 -0.61 23.95
C LYS A 61 4.32 -1.94 23.24
N ALA A 62 3.89 -1.91 21.97
CA ALA A 62 3.70 -3.12 21.17
C ALA A 62 5.01 -3.89 20.98
N GLY A 63 6.11 -3.19 20.69
CA GLY A 63 7.44 -3.79 20.62
C GLY A 63 7.88 -4.44 21.94
N GLU A 64 7.65 -3.75 23.06
CA GLU A 64 7.96 -4.27 24.40
C GLU A 64 7.12 -5.51 24.78
N MET A 65 5.87 -5.57 24.33
CA MET A 65 4.98 -6.72 24.55
C MET A 65 5.24 -7.89 23.56
N GLY A 66 6.23 -7.76 22.67
CA GLY A 66 6.61 -8.82 21.73
C GLY A 66 5.66 -8.99 20.55
N VAL A 67 4.86 -7.96 20.21
CA VAL A 67 4.13 -7.92 18.94
C VAL A 67 5.14 -7.98 17.80
N VAL A 68 4.89 -8.82 16.80
CA VAL A 68 5.84 -8.98 15.67
C VAL A 68 5.46 -8.10 14.50
N GLY A 69 4.22 -7.63 14.39
CA GLY A 69 3.79 -6.82 13.27
C GLY A 69 2.63 -5.89 13.59
N ILE A 70 2.59 -4.74 12.92
CA ILE A 70 1.51 -3.77 13.00
C ILE A 70 1.11 -3.35 11.59
N VAL A 71 -0.20 -3.42 11.29
CA VAL A 71 -0.79 -2.89 10.06
C VAL A 71 -1.83 -1.84 10.44
N VAL A 72 -1.66 -0.60 9.98
CA VAL A 72 -2.52 0.53 10.38
C VAL A 72 -2.61 1.58 9.26
N GLY A 73 -3.62 2.43 9.29
CA GLY A 73 -3.78 3.52 8.33
C GLY A 73 -2.59 4.47 8.31
N GLY A 74 -2.20 5.00 9.47
CA GLY A 74 -1.02 5.84 9.60
C GLY A 74 -0.41 5.97 10.99
N THR A 75 0.70 6.71 11.05
CA THR A 75 1.38 7.18 12.27
C THR A 75 2.05 8.52 12.00
N LEU A 76 2.55 9.22 13.02
CA LEU A 76 3.31 10.45 12.80
C LEU A 76 4.75 10.12 12.40
N ASP A 77 5.28 10.91 11.46
CA ASP A 77 6.69 10.81 11.06
C ASP A 77 7.63 11.00 12.25
N THR A 78 7.32 11.96 13.13
CA THR A 78 8.08 12.20 14.37
C THR A 78 8.10 10.99 15.30
N ASP A 79 6.95 10.32 15.46
CA ASP A 79 6.83 9.14 16.32
C ASP A 79 7.64 7.96 15.74
N LEU A 80 7.65 7.83 14.41
CA LEU A 80 8.45 6.83 13.73
C LEU A 80 9.96 7.11 13.88
N VAL A 81 10.40 8.35 13.68
CA VAL A 81 11.80 8.75 13.86
C VAL A 81 12.26 8.48 15.30
N GLU A 82 11.42 8.79 16.30
CA GLU A 82 11.72 8.46 17.70
C GLU A 82 11.80 6.94 17.94
N PHE A 83 10.91 6.16 17.33
CA PHE A 83 10.89 4.71 17.47
C PHE A 83 12.13 4.05 16.84
N LEU A 84 12.58 4.56 15.69
CA LEU A 84 13.77 4.07 15.00
C LEU A 84 15.08 4.59 15.60
N GLY A 85 15.04 5.78 16.21
CA GLY A 85 16.22 6.50 16.69
C GLY A 85 17.00 7.24 15.61
N TYR A 86 16.49 7.31 14.38
CA TYR A 86 17.08 8.05 13.25
C TYR A 86 16.06 8.36 12.16
N ASP A 87 16.42 9.28 11.26
CA ASP A 87 15.62 9.66 10.09
C ASP A 87 15.90 8.72 8.91
N ILE A 88 14.83 8.15 8.34
CA ILE A 88 14.87 7.20 7.22
C ILE A 88 15.28 7.90 5.90
N GLY A 89 15.04 9.21 5.80
CA GLY A 89 15.38 10.04 4.64
C GLY A 89 14.71 9.56 3.34
N VAL A 90 15.46 8.82 2.52
CA VAL A 90 15.10 8.46 1.13
C VAL A 90 14.21 7.22 1.00
N ALA A 91 13.59 6.77 2.10
CA ALA A 91 12.64 5.65 2.16
C ALA A 91 13.14 4.38 1.47
N ILE A 92 14.33 3.91 1.89
CA ILE A 92 14.81 2.55 1.64
C ILE A 92 14.79 1.86 3.01
N THR A 93 13.83 0.96 3.22
CA THR A 93 13.56 0.34 4.52
C THR A 93 13.50 -1.18 4.41
N GLY A 94 13.25 -1.86 5.52
CA GLY A 94 13.17 -3.32 5.64
C GLY A 94 14.40 -3.95 6.29
N HIS A 95 15.39 -3.14 6.65
CA HIS A 95 16.64 -3.57 7.28
C HIS A 95 16.83 -2.95 8.68
N GLU A 96 15.82 -2.24 9.19
CA GLU A 96 15.82 -1.66 10.51
C GLU A 96 15.93 -2.76 11.58
N ASP A 97 16.85 -2.59 12.54
CA ASP A 97 16.98 -3.47 13.71
C ASP A 97 15.99 -3.05 14.79
N ILE A 98 14.71 -3.35 14.55
CA ILE A 98 13.57 -3.06 15.44
C ILE A 98 12.86 -4.34 15.87
N PRO A 99 12.06 -4.34 16.95
CA PRO A 99 11.40 -5.56 17.42
C PRO A 99 10.23 -6.03 16.53
N LEU A 100 9.64 -5.15 15.71
CA LEU A 100 8.43 -5.42 14.93
C LEU A 100 8.48 -4.83 13.52
N THR A 101 7.61 -5.32 12.64
CA THR A 101 7.37 -4.72 11.31
C THR A 101 6.20 -3.76 11.41
N LEU A 102 6.34 -2.54 10.89
CA LEU A 102 5.24 -1.59 10.77
C LEU A 102 4.89 -1.40 9.30
N ILE A 103 3.60 -1.49 8.97
CA ILE A 103 3.04 -1.24 7.65
C ILE A 103 1.94 -0.19 7.75
N LEU A 104 2.12 0.91 7.03
CA LEU A 104 1.15 1.99 6.88
C LEU A 104 0.40 1.80 5.56
N THR A 105 -0.92 1.64 5.62
CA THR A 105 -1.73 1.47 4.40
C THR A 105 -1.96 2.79 3.69
N GLU A 106 -2.09 3.90 4.43
CA GLU A 106 -2.42 5.21 3.86
C GLU A 106 -1.29 6.25 4.01
N GLY A 107 -0.35 6.06 4.94
CA GLY A 107 0.86 6.87 5.07
C GLY A 107 0.98 7.58 6.42
N PHE A 108 1.50 8.80 6.44
CA PHE A 108 1.79 9.54 7.67
C PHE A 108 0.64 10.48 8.06
N GLY A 109 0.30 10.49 9.35
CA GLY A 109 -0.84 11.20 9.93
C GLY A 109 -1.91 10.24 10.46
N GLU A 110 -2.96 10.80 11.07
CA GLU A 110 -4.18 10.06 11.43
C GLU A 110 -5.05 9.92 10.19
N ILE A 111 -4.93 8.79 9.49
CA ILE A 111 -5.60 8.55 8.22
C ILE A 111 -6.35 7.24 8.31
N ARG A 112 -7.68 7.30 8.18
CA ARG A 112 -8.51 6.09 8.19
C ARG A 112 -8.06 5.09 7.12
N MET A 113 -7.95 3.82 7.49
CA MET A 113 -7.69 2.76 6.52
C MET A 113 -8.82 2.65 5.50
N ALA A 114 -8.50 2.37 4.24
CA ALA A 114 -9.53 2.10 3.24
C ALA A 114 -10.47 0.95 3.69
N GLN A 115 -11.78 1.19 3.64
CA GLN A 115 -12.80 0.23 4.10
C GLN A 115 -12.63 -1.17 3.49
N ARG A 116 -12.25 -1.24 2.21
CA ARG A 116 -12.01 -2.51 1.51
C ARG A 116 -10.85 -3.28 2.13
N THR A 117 -9.75 -2.61 2.44
CA THR A 117 -8.56 -3.20 3.07
C THR A 117 -8.90 -3.70 4.47
N PHE A 118 -9.56 -2.85 5.27
CA PHE A 118 -9.99 -3.22 6.61
C PHE A 118 -10.91 -4.45 6.61
N ASN A 119 -11.92 -4.46 5.74
CA ASN A 119 -12.84 -5.60 5.61
C ASN A 119 -12.11 -6.88 5.21
N LEU A 120 -11.17 -6.80 4.27
CA LEU A 120 -10.36 -7.94 3.88
C LEU A 120 -9.57 -8.49 5.08
N LEU A 121 -8.86 -7.63 5.83
CA LEU A 121 -8.10 -8.03 7.00
C LEU A 121 -8.98 -8.64 8.09
N CYS A 122 -10.20 -8.12 8.30
CA CYS A 122 -11.19 -8.73 9.20
C CYS A 122 -11.51 -10.19 8.80
N THR A 123 -11.69 -10.48 7.51
CA THR A 123 -11.93 -11.86 7.05
C THR A 123 -10.75 -12.81 7.25
N LEU A 124 -9.56 -12.26 7.50
CA LEU A 124 -8.31 -12.99 7.68
C LEU A 124 -7.89 -13.10 9.15
N GLN A 125 -8.67 -12.55 10.08
CA GLN A 125 -8.41 -12.67 11.51
C GLN A 125 -8.20 -14.13 11.93
N GLY A 126 -7.20 -14.37 12.77
CA GLY A 126 -6.83 -15.70 13.27
C GLY A 126 -6.00 -16.53 12.28
N ARG A 127 -5.65 -15.98 11.11
CA ARG A 127 -4.79 -16.65 10.13
C ARG A 127 -3.35 -16.17 10.24
N MET A 128 -2.42 -17.05 9.88
CA MET A 128 -1.00 -16.70 9.77
C MET A 128 -0.77 -15.79 8.56
N ALA A 129 -0.11 -14.66 8.80
CA ALA A 129 0.33 -13.71 7.79
C ALA A 129 1.86 -13.64 7.77
N SER A 130 2.41 -13.60 6.55
CA SER A 130 3.76 -13.11 6.31
C SER A 130 3.67 -11.62 6.01
N ILE A 131 4.47 -10.81 6.69
CA ILE A 131 4.52 -9.36 6.48
C ILE A 131 5.94 -8.94 6.18
N ASN A 132 6.10 -7.92 5.35
CA ASN A 132 7.38 -7.30 5.06
C ASN A 132 7.23 -5.79 5.00
N GLY A 133 7.99 -5.06 5.81
CA GLY A 133 7.96 -3.60 5.87
C GLY A 133 8.84 -2.93 4.83
N ALA A 134 9.61 -3.69 4.05
CA ALA A 134 10.53 -3.15 3.07
C ALA A 134 9.82 -2.21 2.09
N THR A 135 10.29 -0.97 2.04
CA THR A 135 9.79 0.07 1.15
C THR A 135 10.94 0.62 0.34
N GLN A 136 10.73 0.78 -0.97
CA GLN A 136 11.68 1.44 -1.86
C GLN A 136 10.92 2.29 -2.86
N ILE A 137 11.09 3.61 -2.78
CA ILE A 137 10.33 4.56 -3.61
C ILE A 137 10.98 4.85 -4.98
N ARG A 138 12.28 4.55 -5.16
CA ARG A 138 13.07 4.87 -6.36
C ARG A 138 13.85 3.66 -6.86
N ALA A 139 13.96 3.53 -8.19
CA ALA A 139 14.66 2.45 -8.90
C ALA A 139 14.26 1.02 -8.44
N GLY A 140 13.19 0.47 -9.02
CA GLY A 140 12.65 -0.83 -8.61
C GLY A 140 11.77 -0.67 -7.37
N VAL A 141 10.54 -0.18 -7.57
CA VAL A 141 9.62 0.15 -6.47
C VAL A 141 9.30 -1.12 -5.68
N ILE A 142 9.52 -1.08 -4.37
CA ILE A 142 9.12 -2.12 -3.42
C ILE A 142 8.09 -1.50 -2.49
N ARG A 143 6.97 -2.19 -2.32
CA ARG A 143 5.92 -1.81 -1.37
C ARG A 143 5.95 -2.80 -0.21
N PRO A 144 5.69 -2.33 1.01
CA PRO A 144 5.46 -3.23 2.12
C PRO A 144 4.19 -4.03 1.86
N GLU A 145 4.16 -5.26 2.35
CA GLU A 145 3.10 -6.19 2.01
C GLU A 145 2.70 -7.09 3.18
N VAL A 146 1.44 -7.51 3.14
CA VAL A 146 0.84 -8.53 4.01
C VAL A 146 0.32 -9.63 3.09
N ILE A 147 0.87 -10.83 3.25
CA ILE A 147 0.49 -12.01 2.48
C ILE A 147 -0.13 -13.02 3.43
N VAL A 148 -1.37 -13.42 3.15
CA VAL A 148 -2.08 -14.45 3.92
C VAL A 148 -2.41 -15.63 3.00
N PRO A 149 -1.79 -16.80 3.18
CA PRO A 149 -2.14 -17.99 2.42
C PRO A 149 -3.60 -18.40 2.63
N ARG A 150 -4.26 -18.77 1.53
CA ARG A 150 -5.65 -19.23 1.47
C ARG A 150 -5.69 -20.55 0.68
N PRO A 151 -5.11 -21.64 1.23
CA PRO A 151 -5.05 -22.93 0.54
C PRO A 151 -6.44 -23.49 0.20
N GLU A 152 -7.49 -23.10 0.92
CA GLU A 152 -8.86 -23.46 0.58
C GLU A 152 -9.34 -22.91 -0.77
N LEU A 153 -8.69 -21.86 -1.29
CA LEU A 153 -8.98 -21.25 -2.60
C LEU A 153 -8.12 -21.87 -3.72
N ALA A 154 -7.32 -22.90 -3.44
CA ALA A 154 -6.35 -23.44 -4.41
C ALA A 154 -6.97 -23.94 -5.73
N ASN A 155 -8.26 -24.30 -5.71
CA ASN A 155 -8.99 -24.76 -6.89
C ASN A 155 -9.95 -23.70 -7.45
N GLU A 156 -10.03 -22.53 -6.82
CA GLU A 156 -10.82 -21.43 -7.36
C GLU A 156 -10.01 -20.72 -8.45
N PRO A 157 -10.60 -20.49 -9.63
CA PRO A 157 -9.94 -19.66 -10.63
C PRO A 157 -9.72 -18.27 -10.02
N LEU A 158 -8.46 -17.82 -9.98
CA LEU A 158 -8.14 -16.45 -9.57
C LEU A 158 -9.02 -15.47 -10.35
N PRO A 159 -9.73 -14.54 -9.68
CA PRO A 159 -10.50 -13.53 -10.36
C PRO A 159 -9.57 -12.77 -11.30
N ARG A 160 -9.80 -12.90 -12.61
CA ARG A 160 -9.03 -12.21 -13.65
C ARG A 160 -8.96 -10.69 -13.41
N ALA A 161 -9.94 -10.15 -12.71
CA ALA A 161 -10.10 -8.75 -12.30
C ALA A 161 -9.11 -8.23 -11.24
N ALA A 162 -8.40 -9.09 -10.47
CA ALA A 162 -7.47 -8.60 -9.43
C ALA A 162 -6.06 -8.29 -9.98
N PHE A 163 -5.71 -8.84 -11.14
CA PHE A 163 -4.50 -8.46 -11.89
C PHE A 163 -4.75 -7.29 -12.85
N GLU A 164 -6.01 -6.91 -13.04
CA GLU A 164 -6.41 -5.65 -13.65
C GLU A 164 -6.29 -4.54 -12.59
N ALA A 165 -5.07 -4.24 -12.15
CA ALA A 165 -4.76 -2.86 -11.83
C ALA A 165 -5.05 -2.10 -13.12
N GLN A 166 -6.28 -1.55 -13.22
CA GLN A 166 -6.94 -0.95 -14.39
C GLN A 166 -5.95 -0.84 -15.54
N VAL A 167 -5.93 -1.86 -16.41
CA VAL A 167 -4.97 -1.85 -17.51
C VAL A 167 -5.33 -0.64 -18.34
N LEU A 168 -4.38 0.28 -18.50
CA LEU A 168 -4.57 1.41 -19.39
C LEU A 168 -4.73 0.84 -20.81
N GLU A 169 -5.96 0.87 -21.32
CA GLU A 169 -6.35 0.37 -22.62
C GLU A 169 -6.94 1.51 -23.47
N VAL A 170 -7.06 1.27 -24.78
CA VAL A 170 -7.78 2.19 -25.65
C VAL A 170 -9.26 2.17 -25.23
N GLY A 171 -9.83 3.34 -24.99
CA GLY A 171 -11.18 3.52 -24.43
C GLY A 171 -11.21 3.76 -22.93
N SER A 172 -10.11 3.60 -22.19
CA SER A 172 -10.07 3.92 -20.76
C SER A 172 -10.34 5.42 -20.52
N HIS A 173 -11.20 5.73 -19.53
CA HIS A 173 -11.38 7.09 -19.03
C HIS A 173 -10.29 7.41 -18.01
N VAL A 174 -9.62 8.54 -18.21
CA VAL A 174 -8.47 8.95 -17.41
C VAL A 174 -8.57 10.40 -16.96
N ARG A 175 -7.99 10.72 -15.80
CA ARG A 175 -7.72 12.09 -15.36
C ARG A 175 -6.24 12.38 -15.48
N ILE A 176 -5.91 13.51 -16.08
CA ILE A 176 -4.53 13.96 -16.19
C ILE A 176 -4.09 14.57 -14.85
N ILE A 177 -3.04 14.03 -14.24
CA ILE A 177 -2.54 14.41 -12.90
C ILE A 177 -1.27 15.28 -12.96
N ARG A 178 -0.91 15.80 -14.13
CA ARG A 178 0.22 16.73 -14.33
C ARG A 178 -0.13 17.84 -15.30
N GLU A 179 0.58 18.95 -15.18
CA GLU A 179 0.55 20.03 -16.17
C GLU A 179 0.99 19.54 -17.56
N PRO A 180 0.53 20.18 -18.65
CA PRO A 180 -0.27 21.41 -18.69
C PRO A 180 -1.79 21.17 -18.55
N TYR A 181 -2.24 19.92 -18.48
CA TYR A 181 -3.66 19.56 -18.50
C TYR A 181 -4.17 19.02 -17.16
N PHE A 182 -3.56 19.44 -16.05
CA PHE A 182 -3.89 18.93 -14.72
C PHE A 182 -5.39 19.02 -14.42
N GLY A 183 -5.95 17.94 -13.88
CA GLY A 183 -7.36 17.79 -13.52
C GLY A 183 -8.31 17.52 -14.68
N LYS A 184 -7.84 17.55 -15.94
CA LYS A 184 -8.69 17.35 -17.10
C LYS A 184 -8.98 15.87 -17.35
N LEU A 185 -10.21 15.60 -17.75
CA LEU A 185 -10.67 14.28 -18.15
C LEU A 185 -10.40 14.04 -19.64
N ALA A 186 -10.01 12.82 -19.95
CA ALA A 186 -9.78 12.40 -21.32
C ALA A 186 -10.09 10.90 -21.50
N THR A 187 -10.36 10.51 -22.74
CA THR A 187 -10.56 9.11 -23.12
C THR A 187 -9.36 8.67 -23.96
N VAL A 188 -8.71 7.57 -23.58
CA VAL A 188 -7.52 7.08 -24.28
C VAL A 188 -7.90 6.63 -25.70
N THR A 189 -7.27 7.21 -26.71
CA THR A 189 -7.51 6.88 -28.13
C THR A 189 -6.42 5.97 -28.70
N ALA A 190 -5.18 6.04 -28.19
CA ALA A 190 -4.10 5.18 -28.63
C ALA A 190 -3.04 4.99 -27.54
N LEU A 191 -2.33 3.86 -27.62
CA LEU A 191 -1.22 3.50 -26.73
C LEU A 191 0.01 3.15 -27.56
N PRO A 192 0.72 4.14 -28.13
CA PRO A 192 1.92 3.89 -28.92
C PRO A 192 2.92 3.02 -28.15
N PRO A 193 3.43 1.92 -28.76
CA PRO A 193 4.39 1.04 -28.10
C PRO A 193 5.80 1.63 -28.04
N GLN A 194 6.13 2.56 -28.96
CA GLN A 194 7.43 3.21 -29.00
C GLN A 194 7.57 4.27 -27.89
N LEU A 195 8.79 4.43 -27.37
CA LEU A 195 9.12 5.54 -26.49
C LEU A 195 9.17 6.84 -27.29
N VAL A 196 8.60 7.91 -26.74
CA VAL A 196 8.61 9.25 -27.33
C VAL A 196 9.48 10.16 -26.48
N GLU A 197 10.29 10.98 -27.14
CA GLU A 197 11.09 12.02 -26.50
C GLU A 197 10.18 13.17 -26.07
N ILE A 198 10.12 13.44 -24.77
CA ILE A 198 9.38 14.59 -24.23
C ILE A 198 10.31 15.83 -24.13
N PRO A 199 9.78 17.05 -23.95
CA PRO A 199 10.58 18.28 -23.94
C PRO A 199 11.74 18.33 -22.94
N THR A 200 11.74 17.44 -21.94
CA THR A 200 12.84 17.27 -20.98
C THR A 200 14.00 16.42 -21.53
N GLY A 201 13.92 15.91 -22.77
CA GLY A 201 14.86 14.98 -23.39
C GLY A 201 14.71 13.53 -22.93
N ALA A 202 13.72 13.22 -22.09
CA ALA A 202 13.49 11.87 -21.59
C ALA A 202 12.67 11.04 -22.59
N MET A 203 13.04 9.76 -22.75
CA MET A 203 12.30 8.80 -23.56
C MET A 203 11.25 8.09 -22.69
N VAL A 204 9.97 8.38 -22.92
CA VAL A 204 8.89 7.88 -22.06
C VAL A 204 7.80 7.19 -22.89
N ARG A 205 7.07 6.27 -22.25
CA ARG A 205 5.85 5.72 -22.83
C ARG A 205 4.75 6.76 -22.71
N VAL A 206 4.13 7.08 -23.82
CA VAL A 206 3.00 8.02 -23.89
C VAL A 206 1.69 7.29 -24.17
N LEU A 207 0.60 8.02 -23.99
CA LEU A 207 -0.72 7.70 -24.49
C LEU A 207 -1.22 8.90 -25.31
N GLU A 208 -2.09 8.62 -26.26
CA GLU A 208 -2.92 9.63 -26.91
C GLU A 208 -4.31 9.57 -26.29
N ALA A 209 -4.87 10.72 -25.95
CA ALA A 209 -6.22 10.80 -25.41
C ALA A 209 -6.99 11.99 -25.99
N GLU A 210 -8.30 11.85 -26.06
CA GLU A 210 -9.22 12.89 -26.47
C GLU A 210 -9.89 13.49 -25.23
N MET A 211 -9.73 14.79 -25.06
CA MET A 211 -10.34 15.57 -23.97
C MET A 211 -11.82 15.84 -24.29
N GLU A 212 -12.61 16.17 -23.27
CA GLU A 212 -14.04 16.48 -23.44
C GLU A 212 -14.32 17.64 -24.42
N ASP A 213 -13.36 18.55 -24.59
CA ASP A 213 -13.46 19.65 -25.56
C ASP A 213 -13.07 19.26 -26.99
N GLY A 214 -12.86 17.96 -27.26
CA GLY A 214 -12.50 17.38 -28.55
C GLY A 214 -11.02 17.51 -28.91
N ARG A 215 -10.18 18.11 -28.05
CA ARG A 215 -8.73 18.20 -28.31
C ARG A 215 -8.05 16.86 -28.07
N ARG A 216 -7.18 16.48 -29.00
CA ARG A 216 -6.28 15.33 -28.83
C ARG A 216 -4.98 15.77 -28.18
N VAL A 217 -4.58 15.05 -27.14
CA VAL A 217 -3.36 15.31 -26.39
C VAL A 217 -2.51 14.06 -26.30
N VAL A 218 -1.19 14.26 -26.28
CA VAL A 218 -0.21 13.21 -26.03
C VAL A 218 0.41 13.48 -24.67
N VAL A 219 0.27 12.54 -23.74
CA VAL A 219 0.79 12.68 -22.38
C VAL A 219 1.54 11.41 -21.94
N PRO A 220 2.55 11.52 -21.06
CA PRO A 220 3.18 10.34 -20.47
C PRO A 220 2.16 9.47 -19.75
N ARG A 221 2.28 8.14 -19.86
CA ARG A 221 1.38 7.20 -19.15
C ARG A 221 1.41 7.38 -17.63
N ALA A 222 2.54 7.82 -17.09
CA ALA A 222 2.69 8.13 -15.67
C ALA A 222 1.96 9.41 -15.22
N ASN A 223 1.46 10.21 -16.16
CA ASN A 223 0.79 11.48 -15.88
C ASN A 223 -0.74 11.37 -15.91
N VAL A 224 -1.27 10.16 -15.90
CA VAL A 224 -2.72 9.92 -15.83
C VAL A 224 -3.06 8.93 -14.72
N GLU A 225 -4.22 9.12 -14.12
CA GLU A 225 -4.90 8.11 -13.30
C GLU A 225 -6.14 7.62 -14.05
N ILE A 226 -6.44 6.32 -13.97
CA ILE A 226 -7.65 5.78 -14.57
C ILE A 226 -8.82 6.01 -13.61
N ILE A 227 -9.96 6.39 -14.17
CA ILE A 227 -11.18 6.61 -13.43
C ILE A 227 -12.08 5.42 -13.72
N ALA A 228 -12.28 4.57 -12.73
CA ALA A 228 -13.37 3.60 -12.76
C ALA A 228 -14.64 4.28 -12.27
N GLU A 229 -15.73 4.07 -13.01
CA GLU A 229 -17.08 4.27 -12.50
C GLU A 229 -17.48 3.09 -11.60
#